data_AF-A0A349G861-F1
#
_entry.id   AF-A0A349G861-F1
#
_cell.length_a   1.000
_cell.length_b   1.000
_cell.length_c   1.000
_cell.angle_alpha   90.00
_cell.angle_beta   90.00
_cell.angle_gamma   90.00
#
_symmetry.space_group_name_H-M   'P 1'
#
loop_
_entity.id
_entity.type
_entity.pdbx_description
1 polymer ?
#
loop_
_entity_poly.entity_id
_entity_poly.type
_entity_poly.pdbx_seq_one_letter_code
_entity_poly.pdbx_strand_id
1 'polypeptide(L)'
;MEIQSDQIYHSKLVHLVFSSGLNPKIVNRYVETFDKYFSDLHVVANYTINDCIRIYQDPDMLRNLSKINACVQNAKKCLELALVFGTFGNYLQELEREFYPDDMDSIAKKLSSHFKFIGPVNSVAFLEAVYENHYA
;
A
#
# COMPACT_ATOMS: atom_id res chain seq x y z
N MET A 1 11.10 -14.31 0.58
CA MET A 1 9.62 -14.19 0.54
C MET A 1 8.97 -14.88 -0.69
N GLU A 2 7.74 -15.42 -0.59
CA GLU A 2 6.88 -15.87 -1.72
C GLU A 2 6.16 -14.65 -2.31
N ILE A 3 6.27 -14.48 -3.63
CA ILE A 3 5.70 -13.32 -4.32
C ILE A 3 4.19 -13.51 -4.45
N GLN A 4 3.45 -12.57 -3.86
CA GLN A 4 2.01 -12.44 -4.05
C GLN A 4 1.71 -11.51 -5.23
N SER A 5 0.44 -11.44 -5.63
CA SER A 5 -0.01 -10.51 -6.65
C SER A 5 0.14 -9.05 -6.20
N ASP A 6 0.52 -8.17 -7.12
CA ASP A 6 0.68 -6.73 -6.83
C ASP A 6 -0.62 -6.06 -6.33
N GLN A 7 -1.78 -6.61 -6.68
CA GLN A 7 -3.08 -6.20 -6.16
C GLN A 7 -3.19 -6.43 -4.64
N ILE A 8 -2.67 -7.56 -4.14
CA ILE A 8 -2.69 -7.85 -2.69
C ILE A 8 -1.80 -6.87 -1.93
N TYR A 9 -0.59 -6.61 -2.45
CA TYR A 9 0.32 -5.63 -1.85
C TYR A 9 -0.29 -4.22 -1.87
N HIS A 10 -0.93 -3.84 -2.98
CA HIS A 10 -1.64 -2.56 -3.10
C HIS A 10 -2.76 -2.43 -2.05
N SER A 11 -3.61 -3.44 -1.88
CA SER A 11 -4.68 -3.42 -0.87
C SER A 11 -4.11 -3.26 0.54
N LYS A 12 -3.01 -3.96 0.88
CA LYS A 12 -2.32 -3.79 2.17
C LYS A 12 -1.83 -2.34 2.37
N LEU A 13 -1.26 -1.71 1.34
CA LEU A 13 -0.84 -0.31 1.39
C LEU A 13 -2.02 0.65 1.60
N VAL A 14 -3.15 0.43 0.91
CA VAL A 14 -4.38 1.21 1.10
C VAL A 14 -4.84 1.14 2.56
N HIS A 15 -4.92 -0.06 3.12
CA HIS A 15 -5.28 -0.28 4.52
C HIS A 15 -4.36 0.47 5.49
N LEU A 16 -3.05 0.48 5.24
CA LEU A 16 -2.08 1.18 6.07
C LEU A 16 -2.17 2.70 5.96
N VAL A 17 -2.39 3.24 4.75
CA VAL A 17 -2.63 4.68 4.54
C VAL A 17 -3.82 5.14 5.41
N PHE A 18 -4.91 4.38 5.45
CA PHE A 18 -6.06 4.71 6.28
C PHE A 18 -5.83 4.46 7.78
N SER A 19 -5.05 3.44 8.15
CA SER A 19 -4.70 3.14 9.54
C SER A 19 -3.73 4.14 10.17
N SER A 20 -2.98 4.91 9.37
CA SER A 20 -2.14 5.99 9.90
C SER A 20 -2.96 7.02 10.70
N GLY A 21 -2.82 6.99 12.03
CA GLY A 21 -3.53 7.89 12.94
C GLY A 21 -4.98 7.49 13.27
N LEU A 22 -5.39 6.24 12.97
CA LEU A 22 -6.70 5.70 13.32
C LEU A 22 -6.58 4.30 13.92
N ASN A 23 -7.56 3.91 14.73
CA ASN A 23 -7.65 2.55 15.23
C ASN A 23 -7.93 1.59 14.05
N PRO A 24 -7.10 0.54 13.83
CA PRO A 24 -7.32 -0.43 12.76
C PRO A 24 -8.72 -1.08 12.76
N LYS A 25 -9.33 -1.28 13.94
CA LYS A 25 -10.70 -1.80 14.05
C LYS A 25 -11.75 -0.88 13.44
N ILE A 26 -11.51 0.43 13.41
CA ILE A 26 -12.38 1.39 12.72
C ILE A 26 -12.17 1.25 11.21
N VAL A 27 -10.90 1.21 10.78
CA VAL A 27 -10.54 1.09 9.36
C VAL A 27 -11.10 -0.19 8.73
N ASN A 28 -11.10 -1.31 9.47
CA ASN A 28 -11.65 -2.59 8.99
C ASN A 28 -13.15 -2.55 8.68
N ARG A 29 -13.91 -1.56 9.17
CA ARG A 29 -15.33 -1.38 8.81
C ARG A 29 -15.52 -0.87 7.38
N TYR A 30 -14.44 -0.40 6.75
CA TYR A 30 -14.46 0.21 5.42
C TYR A 30 -13.84 -0.69 4.34
N VAL A 31 -13.49 -1.94 4.66
CA VAL A 31 -12.85 -2.89 3.73
C VAL A 31 -13.66 -3.00 2.43
N GLU A 32 -14.97 -3.19 2.52
CA GLU A 32 -15.84 -3.32 1.34
C GLU A 32 -15.82 -2.04 0.48
N THR A 33 -15.82 -0.86 1.10
CA THR A 33 -15.69 0.41 0.38
C THR A 33 -14.30 0.58 -0.23
N PHE A 34 -13.25 0.10 0.43
CA PHE A 34 -11.92 0.09 -0.14
C PHE A 34 -11.82 -0.86 -1.33
N ASP A 35 -12.33 -2.08 -1.24
CA ASP A 35 -12.33 -3.04 -2.34
C ASP A 35 -13.11 -2.51 -3.55
N LYS A 36 -14.23 -1.82 -3.31
CA LYS A 36 -15.03 -1.14 -4.35
C LYS A 36 -14.20 -0.14 -5.17
N TYR A 37 -13.27 0.59 -4.54
CA TYR A 37 -12.54 1.68 -5.20
C TYR A 37 -11.07 1.41 -5.47
N PHE A 38 -10.46 0.45 -4.77
CA PHE A 38 -9.01 0.29 -4.71
C PHE A 38 -8.52 -1.13 -4.99
N SER A 39 -9.39 -2.07 -5.38
CA SER A 39 -9.02 -3.47 -5.64
C SER A 39 -8.12 -3.67 -6.87
N ASP A 40 -8.35 -2.91 -7.95
CA ASP A 40 -7.54 -2.98 -9.17
C ASP A 40 -6.47 -1.89 -9.21
N LEU A 41 -5.22 -2.31 -8.99
CA LEU A 41 -4.04 -1.45 -9.00
C LEU A 41 -3.92 -0.60 -10.29
N HIS A 42 -4.21 -1.17 -11.46
CA HIS A 42 -4.08 -0.47 -12.74
C HIS A 42 -5.17 0.58 -12.91
N VAL A 43 -6.40 0.27 -12.50
CA VAL A 43 -7.51 1.23 -12.52
C VAL A 43 -7.20 2.40 -11.60
N VAL A 44 -6.75 2.11 -10.37
CA VAL A 44 -6.46 3.13 -9.35
C VAL A 44 -5.32 4.04 -9.78
N ALA A 45 -4.27 3.50 -10.42
CA ALA A 45 -3.18 4.30 -10.94
C ALA A 45 -3.63 5.30 -12.03
N ASN A 46 -4.77 5.07 -12.69
CA ASN A 46 -5.34 5.97 -13.69
C ASN A 46 -6.33 6.99 -13.12
N TYR A 47 -6.64 6.93 -11.82
CA TYR A 47 -7.56 7.89 -11.20
C TYR A 47 -7.05 9.33 -11.27
N THR A 48 -8.00 10.21 -11.56
CA THR A 48 -7.80 11.66 -11.59
C THR A 48 -8.19 12.30 -10.25
N ILE A 49 -7.98 13.60 -10.14
CA ILE A 49 -8.48 14.37 -8.98
C ILE A 49 -10.01 14.32 -8.88
N ASN A 50 -10.71 14.26 -10.02
CA ASN A 50 -12.17 14.17 -10.04
C ASN A 50 -12.64 12.81 -9.50
N ASP A 51 -11.91 11.74 -9.79
CA ASP A 51 -12.18 10.43 -9.17
C ASP A 51 -11.96 10.47 -7.66
N CYS A 52 -10.88 11.11 -7.19
CA CYS A 52 -10.63 11.27 -5.76
C CYS A 52 -11.77 12.03 -5.06
N ILE A 53 -12.30 13.10 -5.69
CA ILE A 53 -13.44 13.86 -5.18
C ILE A 53 -14.71 13.01 -5.17
N ARG A 54 -14.98 12.28 -6.25
CA ARG A 54 -16.13 11.36 -6.35
C ARG A 54 -16.10 10.28 -5.26
N ILE A 55 -14.93 9.69 -5.02
CA ILE A 55 -14.70 8.69 -3.96
C ILE A 55 -14.91 9.32 -2.57
N TYR A 56 -14.37 10.52 -2.36
CA TYR A 56 -14.54 11.26 -1.10
C TYR A 56 -16.00 11.57 -0.78
N GLN A 57 -16.84 11.78 -1.79
CA GLN A 57 -18.26 12.07 -1.63
C GLN A 57 -19.11 10.85 -1.27
N ASP A 58 -18.60 9.63 -1.49
CA ASP A 58 -19.30 8.40 -1.11
C ASP A 58 -19.62 8.42 0.40
N PRO A 59 -20.88 8.22 0.82
CA PRO A 59 -21.27 8.19 2.23
C PRO A 59 -20.65 7.02 3.01
N ASP A 60 -20.31 5.93 2.34
CA ASP A 60 -19.72 4.73 2.93
C ASP A 60 -18.18 4.80 2.99
N MET A 61 -17.58 5.86 2.45
CA MET A 61 -16.13 6.06 2.45
C MET A 61 -15.65 6.68 3.76
N LEU A 62 -14.49 6.23 4.23
CA LEU A 62 -13.75 6.92 5.29
C LEU A 62 -13.17 8.23 4.74
N ARG A 63 -13.97 9.30 4.86
CA ARG A 63 -13.73 10.60 4.18
C ARG A 63 -12.40 11.25 4.58
N ASN A 64 -11.39 11.05 3.75
CA ASN A 64 -10.11 11.76 3.83
C ASN A 64 -9.51 11.90 2.43
N LEU A 65 -9.69 13.07 1.83
CA LEU A 65 -9.26 13.31 0.44
C LEU A 65 -7.74 13.15 0.26
N SER A 66 -6.94 13.57 1.24
CA SER A 66 -5.48 13.43 1.19
C SER A 66 -5.04 11.96 1.18
N LYS A 67 -5.70 11.10 1.98
CA LYS A 67 -5.44 9.66 2.02
C LYS A 67 -5.93 8.94 0.76
N ILE A 68 -7.09 9.34 0.22
CA ILE A 68 -7.59 8.83 -1.07
C ILE A 68 -6.58 9.14 -2.19
N ASN A 69 -6.14 10.40 -2.29
CA ASN A 69 -5.14 10.78 -3.27
C ASN A 69 -3.80 10.06 -3.03
N ALA A 70 -3.39 9.84 -1.78
CA ALA A 70 -2.20 9.06 -1.48
C ALA A 70 -2.29 7.62 -1.99
N CYS A 71 -3.45 6.96 -1.91
CA CYS A 71 -3.66 5.63 -2.49
C CYS A 71 -3.41 5.65 -4.01
N VAL A 72 -3.92 6.66 -4.72
CA VAL A 72 -3.69 6.83 -6.17
C VAL A 72 -2.21 7.04 -6.49
N GLN A 73 -1.50 7.88 -5.74
CA GLN A 73 -0.06 8.11 -5.96
C GLN A 73 0.76 6.86 -5.63
N ASN A 74 0.38 6.11 -4.60
CA ASN A 74 1.03 4.86 -4.22
C ASN A 74 0.80 3.78 -5.28
N ALA A 75 -0.40 3.68 -5.86
CA ALA A 75 -0.69 2.78 -6.97
C ALA A 75 0.23 3.06 -8.18
N LYS A 76 0.37 4.34 -8.56
CA LYS A 76 1.31 4.75 -9.62
C LYS A 76 2.73 4.32 -9.30
N LYS A 77 3.17 4.53 -8.05
CA LYS A 77 4.52 4.14 -7.61
C LYS A 77 4.73 2.63 -7.65
N CYS A 78 3.76 1.82 -7.25
CA CYS A 78 3.83 0.36 -7.38
C CYS A 78 4.04 -0.06 -8.84
N LEU A 79 3.29 0.53 -9.78
CA LEU A 79 3.47 0.22 -11.21
C LEU A 79 4.82 0.71 -11.75
N GLU A 80 5.29 1.89 -11.34
CA GLU A 80 6.63 2.38 -11.73
C GLU A 80 7.74 1.42 -11.28
N LEU A 81 7.64 0.88 -10.07
CA LEU A 81 8.58 -0.12 -9.56
C LEU A 81 8.43 -1.46 -10.30
N ALA A 82 7.20 -1.90 -10.56
CA ALA A 82 6.93 -3.11 -11.33
C ALA A 82 7.53 -3.04 -12.75
N LEU A 83 7.54 -1.86 -13.40
CA LEU A 83 8.18 -1.68 -14.71
C LEU A 83 9.70 -1.94 -14.67
N VAL A 84 10.36 -1.67 -13.53
CA VAL A 84 11.81 -1.86 -13.38
C VAL A 84 12.15 -3.28 -12.94
N PHE A 85 11.38 -3.84 -11.99
CA PHE A 85 11.69 -5.12 -11.33
C PHE A 85 10.84 -6.29 -11.82
N GLY A 86 9.92 -6.06 -12.76
CA GLY A 86 8.95 -7.03 -13.28
C GLY A 86 7.63 -7.04 -12.50
N THR A 87 7.68 -6.98 -11.17
CA THR A 87 6.52 -6.84 -10.27
C THR A 87 6.89 -6.01 -9.04
N PHE A 88 5.91 -5.48 -8.32
CA PHE A 88 6.16 -4.84 -7.03
C PHE A 88 6.66 -5.87 -5.99
N GLY A 89 6.18 -7.11 -6.04
CA GLY A 89 6.72 -8.20 -5.21
C GLY A 89 8.21 -8.47 -5.44
N ASN A 90 8.68 -8.41 -6.70
CA ASN A 90 10.11 -8.56 -7.02
C ASN A 90 10.94 -7.41 -6.46
N TYR A 91 10.41 -6.19 -6.49
CA TYR A 91 11.06 -5.05 -5.84
C TYR A 91 11.22 -5.27 -4.33
N LEU A 92 10.20 -5.80 -3.65
CA LEU A 92 10.30 -6.13 -2.22
C LEU A 92 11.35 -7.21 -1.95
N GLN A 93 11.45 -8.25 -2.80
CA GLN A 93 12.52 -9.23 -2.70
C GLN A 93 13.91 -8.63 -2.94
N GLU A 94 14.05 -7.67 -3.86
CA GLU A 94 15.33 -7.01 -4.10
C GLU A 94 15.76 -6.18 -2.88
N LEU A 95 14.82 -5.48 -2.23
CA LEU A 95 15.09 -4.81 -0.96
C LEU A 95 15.50 -5.81 0.14
N GLU A 96 14.80 -6.95 0.24
CA GLU A 96 15.14 -8.02 1.17
C GLU A 96 16.59 -8.47 0.94
N ARG A 97 17.00 -8.69 -0.32
CA ARG A 97 18.37 -9.08 -0.70
C ARG A 97 19.42 -8.00 -0.41
N GLU A 98 19.10 -6.72 -0.64
CA GLU A 98 20.02 -5.59 -0.43
C GLU A 98 20.41 -5.43 1.06
N PHE A 99 19.49 -5.74 1.97
CA PHE A 99 19.62 -5.45 3.42
C PHE A 99 19.58 -6.71 4.33
N TYR A 100 19.62 -7.92 3.76
CA TYR A 100 19.63 -9.19 4.50
C TYR A 100 20.89 -9.36 5.40
N PRO A 101 20.82 -10.04 6.57
CA PRO A 101 19.65 -10.71 7.17
C PRO A 101 18.74 -9.84 8.02
N ASP A 102 19.25 -8.81 8.69
CA ASP A 102 18.58 -8.25 9.87
C ASP A 102 18.51 -6.71 9.90
N ASP A 103 18.29 -6.08 8.74
CA ASP A 103 18.11 -4.63 8.69
C ASP A 103 16.71 -4.22 8.15
N MET A 104 15.68 -4.68 8.88
CA MET A 104 14.29 -4.31 8.65
C MET A 104 14.07 -2.80 8.68
N ASP A 105 14.83 -2.07 9.52
CA ASP A 105 14.76 -0.62 9.60
C ASP A 105 15.24 0.05 8.30
N SER A 106 16.33 -0.43 7.69
CA SER A 106 16.78 0.06 6.39
C SER A 106 15.83 -0.29 5.25
N ILE A 107 15.28 -1.51 5.23
CA ILE A 107 14.25 -1.91 4.26
C ILE A 107 13.03 -0.98 4.39
N ALA A 108 12.53 -0.81 5.61
CA ALA A 108 11.38 0.05 5.90
C ALA A 108 11.66 1.52 5.54
N LYS A 109 12.86 2.03 5.84
CA LYS A 109 13.27 3.38 5.49
C LYS A 109 13.31 3.57 3.97
N LYS A 110 13.94 2.65 3.24
CA LYS A 110 14.00 2.68 1.77
C LYS A 110 12.60 2.62 1.17
N LEU A 111 11.76 1.69 1.62
CA LEU A 111 10.37 1.57 1.20
C LEU A 111 9.60 2.87 1.44
N SER A 112 9.64 3.40 2.67
CA SER A 112 8.90 4.62 3.06
C SER A 112 9.23 5.84 2.21
N SER A 113 10.45 5.91 1.65
CA SER A 113 10.88 7.03 0.81
C SER A 113 10.11 7.14 -0.51
N HIS A 114 9.50 6.05 -0.97
CA HIS A 114 8.75 6.00 -2.23
C HIS A 114 7.25 6.28 -2.07
N PHE A 115 6.70 6.06 -0.87
CA PHE A 115 5.25 6.01 -0.67
C PHE A 115 4.73 7.18 0.19
N LYS A 116 3.52 7.64 -0.13
CA LYS A 116 2.82 8.67 0.64
C LYS A 116 2.03 8.03 1.77
N PHE A 117 2.05 8.65 2.95
CA PHE A 117 1.37 8.17 4.17
C PHE A 117 1.82 6.79 4.68
N ILE A 118 2.94 6.30 4.19
CA ILE A 118 3.58 5.06 4.62
C ILE A 118 4.97 5.42 5.15
N GLY A 119 5.03 5.88 6.40
CA GLY A 119 6.30 6.16 7.09
C GLY A 119 7.03 4.88 7.52
N PRO A 120 8.21 5.00 8.17
CA PRO A 120 8.99 3.84 8.58
C PRO A 120 8.21 2.83 9.43
N VAL A 121 7.44 3.28 10.43
CA VAL A 121 6.62 2.39 11.29
C VAL A 121 5.58 1.60 10.48
N ASN A 122 4.84 2.26 9.58
CA ASN A 122 3.88 1.58 8.72
C ASN A 122 4.56 0.69 7.68
N SER A 123 5.79 1.02 7.29
CA SER A 123 6.58 0.20 6.38
C SER A 123 7.04 -1.09 7.06
N VAL A 124 7.46 -1.04 8.32
CA VAL A 124 7.71 -2.24 9.13
C VAL A 124 6.45 -3.11 9.20
N ALA A 125 5.31 -2.54 9.60
CA ALA A 125 4.04 -3.28 9.67
C ALA A 125 3.60 -3.87 8.32
N PHE A 126 3.86 -3.16 7.21
CA PHE A 126 3.63 -3.69 5.87
C PHE A 126 4.50 -4.92 5.60
N LEU A 127 5.80 -4.81 5.84
CA LEU A 127 6.77 -5.86 5.57
C LEU A 127 6.53 -7.06 6.48
N GLU A 128 6.22 -6.86 7.76
CA GLU A 128 5.77 -7.92 8.68
C GLU A 128 4.54 -8.63 8.12
N ALA A 129 3.48 -7.90 7.73
CA ALA A 129 2.27 -8.51 7.16
C ALA A 129 2.48 -9.19 5.80
N VAL A 130 3.60 -8.91 5.14
CA VAL A 130 4.01 -9.52 3.88
C VAL A 130 4.88 -10.75 4.13
N TYR A 131 5.79 -10.69 5.11
CA TYR A 131 6.73 -11.75 5.47
C TYR A 131 6.17 -12.78 6.47
N GLU A 132 5.22 -12.42 7.35
CA GLU A 132 4.58 -13.34 8.31
C GLU A 132 3.72 -14.42 7.63
N ASN A 133 3.29 -14.20 6.38
CA ASN A 133 2.65 -15.26 5.57
C ASN A 133 3.62 -16.43 5.23
N HIS A 134 4.84 -16.43 5.76
CA HIS A 134 5.79 -17.54 5.69
C HIS A 134 5.72 -18.54 6.86
N TYR A 135 4.98 -18.22 7.93
CA TYR A 135 4.98 -19.03 9.16
C TYR A 135 3.58 -19.46 9.64
N ALA A 136 2.55 -19.34 8.79
CA ALA A 136 1.19 -19.85 9.05
C ALA A 136 0.82 -20.98 8.08
#